data_AF-A0A1X7V0L5-F1
#
_entry.id   AF-A0A1X7V0L5-F1
#
_cell.length_a   1.000
_cell.length_b   1.000
_cell.length_c   1.000
_cell.angle_alpha   90.00
_cell.angle_beta   90.00
_cell.angle_gamma   90.00
#
_symmetry.space_group_name_H-M   'P 1'
#
loop_
_entity.id
_entity.type
_entity.pdbx_description
1 polymer ?
#
loop_
_entity_poly.entity_id
_entity_poly.type
_entity_poly.pdbx_seq_one_letter_code
_entity_poly.pdbx_strand_id
1 'polypeptide(L)'
;MAHHTFFGEFSCECGQSWKSENTYPDKKQICFTCKTWIFPKYLRPKTPYQGRYRAYGWFYCSDCDNEWTSHNSWANMGQVCYSCDDLIYPYRQVRPKCGKGNPKTPHFRKYCEMCWYLKKNCKNYNPDADTDTDTDTDSDDHASDYNDDDRYY
;
A
#
# COMPACT_ATOMS: atom_id res chain seq x y z
N MET A 1 23.87 -4.02 -22.53
CA MET A 1 22.84 -4.22 -21.49
C MET A 1 23.09 -3.16 -20.43
N ALA A 2 22.22 -2.15 -20.31
CA ALA A 2 22.41 -1.11 -19.31
C ALA A 2 22.13 -1.72 -17.92
N HIS A 3 23.16 -1.86 -17.09
CA HIS A 3 22.98 -2.17 -15.68
C HIS A 3 22.37 -0.93 -15.02
N HIS A 4 21.07 -0.93 -14.78
CA HIS A 4 20.45 0.07 -13.93
C HIS A 4 20.94 -0.18 -12.50
N THR A 5 22.04 0.45 -12.12
CA THR A 5 22.52 0.47 -10.74
C THR A 5 21.48 1.21 -9.91
N PHE A 6 20.70 0.49 -9.10
CA PHE A 6 19.77 1.10 -8.15
C PHE A 6 20.57 1.63 -6.96
N PHE A 7 20.67 2.96 -6.86
CA PHE A 7 21.30 3.62 -5.73
C PHE A 7 20.27 3.79 -4.61
N GLY A 8 20.43 3.05 -3.52
CA GLY A 8 19.64 3.27 -2.30
C GLY A 8 20.16 4.49 -1.54
N GLU A 9 19.30 5.48 -1.29
CA GLU A 9 19.63 6.61 -0.40
C GLU A 9 19.25 6.30 1.04
N PHE A 10 20.17 6.58 1.97
CA PHE A 10 20.00 6.44 3.41
C PHE A 10 20.17 7.78 4.10
N SER A 11 19.34 8.04 5.12
CA SER A 11 19.45 9.23 5.97
C SER A 11 19.13 8.85 7.40
N CYS A 12 20.02 9.20 8.33
CA CYS A 12 19.90 8.94 9.76
C CYS A 12 19.56 10.23 10.51
N GLU A 13 18.86 10.10 11.65
CA GLU A 13 18.52 11.22 12.54
C GLU A 13 19.75 11.89 13.18
N CYS A 14 20.91 11.22 13.20
CA CYS A 14 22.18 11.85 13.62
C CYS A 14 22.79 12.79 12.56
N GLY A 15 22.10 13.02 11.44
CA GLY A 15 22.53 13.93 10.37
C GLY A 15 23.37 13.28 9.26
N GLN A 16 23.68 11.99 9.36
CA GLN A 16 24.43 11.27 8.32
C GLN A 16 23.54 10.85 7.15
N SER A 17 24.05 11.01 5.92
CA SER A 17 23.40 10.52 4.70
C SER A 17 24.41 9.91 3.73
N TRP A 18 24.06 8.80 3.08
CA TRP A 18 24.92 8.14 2.11
C TRP A 18 24.11 7.43 1.02
N LYS A 19 24.78 7.16 -0.11
CA LYS A 19 24.25 6.36 -1.22
C LYS A 19 24.93 4.99 -1.19
N SER A 20 24.19 3.93 -1.48
CA SER A 20 24.73 2.57 -1.55
C SER A 20 24.40 1.92 -2.89
N GLU A 21 25.42 1.39 -3.56
CA GLU A 21 25.36 0.83 -4.92
C GLU A 21 24.82 -0.60 -4.99
N ASN A 22 24.41 -1.20 -3.87
CA ASN A 22 24.09 -2.62 -3.80
C ASN A 22 22.94 -2.94 -2.85
N THR A 23 21.85 -2.18 -2.98
CA THR A 23 20.64 -2.41 -2.19
C THR A 23 19.68 -3.24 -3.01
N TYR A 24 19.73 -4.56 -2.82
CA TYR A 24 18.48 -5.33 -2.88
C TYR A 24 17.45 -4.62 -1.98
N PRO A 25 16.17 -4.54 -2.40
CA PRO A 25 15.16 -3.68 -1.80
C PRO A 25 14.86 -3.93 -0.32
N ASP A 26 15.48 -4.91 0.35
CA ASP A 26 15.17 -5.30 1.73
C ASP A 26 16.33 -5.14 2.73
N LYS A 27 17.53 -4.70 2.31
CA LYS A 27 18.68 -4.60 3.22
C LYS A 27 18.75 -3.24 3.92
N LYS A 28 18.20 -3.18 5.14
CA LYS A 28 18.54 -2.16 6.15
C LYS A 28 20.06 -2.08 6.37
N GLN A 29 20.59 -0.89 6.58
CA GLN A 29 22.03 -0.65 6.83
C GLN A 29 22.26 -0.06 8.21
N ILE A 30 23.48 -0.18 8.76
CA ILE A 30 23.82 0.42 10.05
C ILE A 30 24.45 1.80 9.80
N CYS A 31 24.00 2.82 10.51
CA CYS A 31 24.69 4.11 10.51
C CYS A 31 26.10 3.97 11.10
N PHE A 32 27.12 4.43 10.36
CA PHE A 32 28.51 4.31 10.79
C PHE A 32 28.82 5.11 12.07
N THR A 33 28.07 6.18 12.33
CA THR A 33 28.24 7.05 13.50
C THR A 33 27.47 6.53 14.71
N CYS A 34 26.13 6.48 14.66
CA CYS A 34 25.31 6.15 15.83
C CYS A 34 24.98 4.66 15.97
N LYS A 35 25.43 3.82 15.03
CA LYS A 35 25.21 2.37 15.01
C LYS A 35 23.74 1.93 14.98
N THR A 36 22.82 2.84 14.67
CA THR A 36 21.38 2.54 14.50
C THR A 36 21.11 1.89 13.14
N TRP A 37 20.13 0.97 13.09
CA TRP A 37 19.62 0.42 11.84
C TRP A 37 18.80 1.46 11.08
N ILE A 38 19.20 1.74 9.85
CA ILE A 38 18.61 2.70 8.93
C ILE A 38 18.00 1.96 7.76
N PHE A 39 16.71 2.22 7.53
CA PHE A 39 16.03 1.77 6.34
C PHE A 39 16.36 2.73 5.19
N PRO A 40 16.48 2.22 3.95
CA PRO A 40 16.51 3.09 2.78
C PRO A 40 15.34 4.06 2.83
N LYS A 41 15.52 5.29 2.33
CA LYS A 41 14.47 6.32 2.37
C LYS A 41 13.14 5.82 1.78
N TYR A 42 13.20 5.00 0.73
CA TYR A 42 12.03 4.43 0.06
C TYR A 42 11.35 3.29 0.85
N LEU A 43 12.02 2.69 1.84
CA LEU A 43 11.45 1.68 2.73
C LEU A 43 10.99 2.24 4.08
N ARG A 44 11.09 3.56 4.30
CA ARG A 44 10.58 4.13 5.54
C ARG A 44 9.08 3.83 5.62
N PRO A 45 8.63 3.14 6.68
CA PRO A 45 7.24 2.74 6.80
C PRO A 45 6.39 4.01 6.83
N LYS A 46 5.50 4.17 5.84
CA LYS A 46 4.58 5.31 5.77
C LYS A 46 3.61 5.35 6.94
N THR A 47 3.35 4.18 7.54
CA THR A 47 2.38 4.01 8.62
C THR A 47 2.90 3.03 9.69
N PRO A 48 2.50 3.15 10.97
CA PRO A 48 2.92 2.22 12.02
C PRO A 48 2.58 0.76 11.74
N TYR A 49 1.44 0.51 11.08
CA TYR A 49 1.03 -0.82 10.67
C TYR A 49 1.32 -1.02 9.18
N GLN A 50 2.21 -1.96 8.87
CA GLN A 50 2.63 -2.31 7.51
C GLN A 50 1.84 -3.52 6.96
N GLY A 51 1.57 -3.56 5.65
CA GLY A 51 0.88 -4.67 4.98
C GLY A 51 -0.28 -4.22 4.09
N ARG A 52 -1.27 -5.10 3.89
CA ARG A 52 -2.44 -4.89 3.01
C ARG A 52 -3.79 -4.82 3.71
N TYR A 53 -3.82 -5.04 5.03
CA TYR A 53 -5.07 -5.16 5.79
C TYR A 53 -5.52 -3.85 6.41
N ARG A 54 -6.82 -3.78 6.72
CA ARG A 54 -7.43 -2.68 7.44
C ARG A 54 -6.88 -2.57 8.86
N ALA A 55 -6.87 -1.36 9.39
CA ALA A 55 -6.51 -1.01 10.76
C ALA A 55 -7.49 0.03 11.33
N TYR A 56 -7.49 0.15 12.65
CA TYR A 56 -7.98 1.34 13.32
C TYR A 56 -6.80 2.31 13.50
N GLY A 57 -6.94 3.54 13.01
CA GLY A 57 -5.85 4.52 12.99
C GLY A 57 -6.20 5.81 13.71
N TRP A 58 -5.18 6.46 14.27
CA TRP A 58 -5.24 7.82 14.83
C TRP A 58 -4.40 8.74 13.94
N PHE A 59 -4.93 9.92 13.67
CA PHE A 59 -4.39 10.89 12.73
C PHE A 59 -4.30 12.26 13.42
N TYR A 60 -3.25 12.99 13.09
CA TYR A 60 -3.02 14.35 13.57
C TYR A 60 -2.50 15.18 12.40
N CYS A 61 -3.16 16.29 12.10
CA CYS A 61 -2.74 17.25 11.09
C CYS A 61 -1.98 18.40 11.76
N SER A 62 -0.72 18.61 11.38
CA SER A 62 0.12 19.67 11.93
C SER A 62 -0.28 21.08 11.48
N ASP A 63 -1.01 21.20 10.37
CA ASP A 63 -1.33 22.51 9.78
C ASP A 63 -2.58 23.15 10.39
N CYS A 64 -3.53 22.33 10.87
CA CYS A 64 -4.76 22.81 11.52
C CYS A 64 -4.97 22.26 12.93
N ASP A 65 -4.00 21.53 13.47
CA ASP A 65 -4.04 20.87 14.79
C ASP A 65 -5.23 19.92 15.01
N ASN A 66 -5.93 19.52 13.94
CA ASN A 66 -7.03 18.57 14.05
C ASN A 66 -6.51 17.16 14.31
N GLU A 67 -7.13 16.49 15.28
CA GLU A 67 -6.91 15.09 15.59
C GLU A 67 -8.19 14.27 15.37
N TRP A 68 -8.07 13.11 14.73
CA TRP A 68 -9.21 12.22 14.50
C TRP A 68 -8.82 10.74 14.51
N THR A 69 -9.84 9.89 14.61
CA THR A 69 -9.68 8.44 14.57
C THR A 69 -10.54 7.82 13.49
N SER A 70 -10.11 6.69 12.93
CA SER A 70 -10.82 6.02 11.85
C SER A 70 -10.72 4.49 11.94
N HIS A 71 -11.88 3.84 11.91
CA HIS A 71 -12.02 2.38 11.75
C HIS A 71 -11.73 1.89 10.32
N ASN A 72 -11.61 2.82 9.36
CA ASN A 72 -11.33 2.53 7.96
C ASN A 72 -9.94 3.04 7.56
N SER A 73 -8.99 3.01 8.50
CA SER A 73 -7.57 3.17 8.17
C SER A 73 -7.06 1.89 7.51
N TRP A 74 -6.02 1.99 6.70
CA TRP A 74 -5.38 0.84 6.07
C TRP A 74 -3.88 0.89 6.35
N ALA A 75 -3.25 -0.29 6.37
CA ALA A 75 -1.81 -0.36 6.31
C ALA A 75 -1.31 0.40 5.08
N ASN A 76 -0.21 1.14 5.24
CA ASN A 76 0.47 1.89 4.19
C ASN A 76 -0.35 3.01 3.52
N MET A 77 -1.48 3.40 4.09
CA MET A 77 -2.39 4.39 3.51
C MET A 77 -2.78 5.46 4.54
N GLY A 78 -3.00 6.68 4.05
CA GLY A 78 -3.42 7.85 4.79
C GLY A 78 -4.90 8.21 4.58
N GLN A 79 -5.27 9.30 5.23
CA GLN A 79 -6.54 9.98 5.07
C GLN A 79 -6.32 11.46 4.87
N VAL A 80 -7.17 12.06 4.06
CA VAL A 80 -7.13 13.49 3.80
C VAL A 80 -7.75 14.23 4.98
N CYS A 81 -7.06 15.27 5.45
CA CYS A 81 -7.60 16.17 6.46
C CYS A 81 -8.80 16.93 5.89
N TYR A 82 -9.93 16.96 6.60
CA TYR A 82 -11.16 17.59 6.10
C TYR A 82 -11.07 19.12 5.98
N SER A 83 -10.13 19.75 6.69
CA SER A 83 -9.91 21.20 6.71
C SER A 83 -8.85 21.64 5.71
N CYS A 84 -7.74 20.92 5.61
CA CYS A 84 -6.58 21.32 4.81
C CYS A 84 -6.51 20.65 3.44
N ASP A 85 -7.28 19.58 3.23
CA ASP A 85 -7.18 18.70 2.06
C ASP A 85 -5.79 18.04 1.86
N ASP A 86 -4.95 18.04 2.90
CA ASP A 86 -3.65 17.36 2.91
C ASP A 86 -3.76 15.88 3.27
N LEU A 87 -2.94 15.04 2.64
CA LEU A 87 -2.87 13.60 2.92
C LEU A 87 -2.06 13.34 4.21
N ILE A 88 -2.75 12.89 5.26
CA ILE A 88 -2.16 12.61 6.57
C ILE A 88 -2.08 11.09 6.80
N TYR A 89 -0.88 10.62 7.13
CA TYR A 89 -0.67 9.23 7.54
C TYR A 89 -0.94 9.07 9.05
N PRO A 90 -1.51 7.94 9.48
CA PRO A 90 -1.82 7.72 10.88
C PRO A 90 -0.52 7.62 11.70
N TYR A 91 -0.46 8.34 12.82
CA TYR A 91 0.68 8.27 13.74
C TYR A 91 0.60 7.06 14.67
N ARG A 92 -0.59 6.46 14.81
CA ARG A 92 -0.83 5.21 15.55
C ARG A 92 -1.81 4.34 14.78
N GLN A 93 -1.59 3.03 14.80
CA GLN A 93 -2.53 2.06 14.23
C GLN A 93 -2.62 0.81 15.11
N VAL A 94 -3.80 0.21 15.16
CA VAL A 94 -4.02 -1.11 15.76
C VAL A 94 -4.78 -1.99 14.78
N ARG A 95 -4.45 -3.29 14.75
CA ARG A 95 -5.25 -4.26 14.01
C ARG A 95 -6.69 -4.22 14.56
N PRO A 96 -7.71 -4.18 13.69
CA PRO A 96 -9.08 -4.22 14.16
C PRO A 96 -9.26 -5.57 14.85
N LYS A 97 -9.68 -5.58 16.11
CA LYS A 97 -10.21 -6.83 16.69
C LYS A 97 -11.43 -7.23 15.85
N CYS A 98 -11.58 -8.53 15.62
CA CYS A 98 -12.75 -9.09 14.94
C CYS A 98 -14.04 -8.46 15.52
N GLY A 99 -14.83 -7.82 14.65
CA GLY A 99 -16.23 -7.52 14.92
C GLY A 99 -16.62 -6.15 15.50
N LYS A 100 -15.79 -5.09 15.50
CA LYS A 100 -16.24 -3.77 16.02
C LYS A 100 -15.85 -2.59 15.15
N GLY A 101 -16.44 -2.49 13.96
CA GLY A 101 -16.61 -1.21 13.27
C GLY A 101 -18.10 -0.94 13.17
N ASN A 102 -18.59 0.21 13.66
CA ASN A 102 -19.99 0.54 13.47
C ASN A 102 -20.24 0.75 11.96
N PRO A 103 -21.04 -0.11 11.28
CA PRO A 103 -21.29 -0.01 9.86
C PRO A 103 -22.09 1.24 9.48
N LYS A 104 -22.54 2.05 10.46
CA LYS A 104 -23.19 3.33 10.21
C LYS A 104 -22.24 4.52 10.19
N THR A 105 -20.96 4.34 10.53
CA THR A 105 -20.00 5.45 10.41
C THR A 105 -19.87 5.87 8.94
N PRO A 106 -20.11 7.14 8.61
CA PRO A 106 -19.99 7.63 7.25
C PRO A 106 -18.52 7.51 6.83
N HIS A 107 -18.32 6.82 5.71
CA HIS A 107 -17.00 6.63 5.12
C HIS A 107 -16.94 7.45 3.83
N PHE A 108 -16.35 8.62 3.91
CA PHE A 108 -16.26 9.54 2.79
C PHE A 108 -15.12 9.13 1.87
N ARG A 109 -15.49 8.60 0.69
CA ARG A 109 -14.56 8.15 -0.37
C ARG A 109 -13.49 9.21 -0.70
N LYS A 110 -13.89 10.49 -0.71
CA LYS A 110 -13.01 11.60 -1.05
C LYS A 110 -11.85 11.82 -0.07
N TYR A 111 -11.90 11.25 1.13
CA TYR A 111 -10.87 11.47 2.14
C TYR A 111 -10.05 10.22 2.47
N CYS A 112 -10.18 9.15 1.68
CA CYS A 112 -9.52 7.89 1.95
C CYS A 112 -8.64 7.49 0.76
N GLU A 113 -7.32 7.42 0.99
CA GLU A 113 -6.34 7.04 -0.03
C GLU A 113 -6.65 5.64 -0.59
N MET A 114 -7.08 4.69 0.25
CA MET A 114 -7.47 3.35 -0.21
C MET A 114 -8.70 3.38 -1.13
N CYS A 115 -9.66 4.28 -0.88
CA CYS A 115 -10.81 4.45 -1.78
C CYS A 115 -10.43 5.05 -3.14
N TRP A 116 -9.42 5.92 -3.15
CA TRP A 116 -8.87 6.46 -4.39
C TRP A 116 -8.15 5.36 -5.18
N TYR A 117 -7.29 4.61 -4.49
CA TYR A 117 -6.56 3.48 -5.05
C TYR A 117 -7.50 2.43 -5.68
N LEU A 118 -8.51 2.00 -4.93
CA LEU A 118 -9.46 0.98 -5.41
C LEU A 118 -10.48 1.51 -6.43
N LYS A 119 -10.60 2.84 -6.59
CA LYS A 119 -11.69 3.50 -7.33
C LYS A 119 -13.11 3.09 -6.88
N LYS A 120 -13.25 2.48 -5.70
CA LYS A 120 -14.49 2.01 -5.07
C LYS A 120 -14.44 2.24 -3.55
N ASN A 121 -15.58 2.10 -2.87
CA ASN A 121 -15.63 2.25 -1.41
C ASN A 121 -14.90 1.07 -0.72
N CYS A 122 -13.95 1.35 0.18
CA CYS A 122 -13.11 0.33 0.79
C CYS A 122 -13.78 -0.41 1.96
N LYS A 123 -15.00 -0.06 2.37
CA LYS A 123 -15.65 -0.57 3.60
C LYS A 123 -15.86 -2.09 3.61
N ASN A 124 -16.11 -2.69 2.46
CA ASN A 124 -16.29 -4.14 2.31
C ASN A 124 -15.14 -4.79 1.52
N TYR A 125 -14.05 -4.05 1.27
CA TYR A 125 -12.91 -4.58 0.54
C TYR A 125 -12.20 -5.65 1.37
N ASN A 126 -12.05 -6.85 0.79
CA ASN A 126 -11.27 -7.94 1.31
C ASN A 126 -10.03 -8.13 0.40
N PRO A 127 -8.81 -7.84 0.88
CA PRO A 127 -7.60 -7.97 0.08
C PRO A 127 -7.25 -9.42 -0.29
N ASP A 128 -7.88 -10.42 0.33
CA ASP A 128 -7.66 -11.84 0.03
C ASP A 128 -8.58 -12.35 -1.10
N ALA A 129 -9.61 -11.59 -1.47
CA ALA A 129 -10.58 -11.99 -2.50
C ALA A 129 -10.27 -11.39 -3.89
N ASP A 130 -9.35 -10.42 -3.97
CA ASP A 130 -8.98 -9.67 -5.19
C ASP A 130 -7.63 -10.16 -5.75
N THR A 131 -7.25 -11.42 -5.50
CA THR A 131 -5.99 -12.03 -6.01
C THR A 131 -6.15 -12.80 -7.33
N ASP A 132 -7.31 -12.74 -7.98
CA ASP A 132 -7.53 -13.29 -9.32
C ASP A 132 -7.55 -12.15 -10.34
N THR A 133 -6.42 -11.94 -11.02
CA THR A 133 -6.21 -11.21 -12.30
C THR A 133 -4.69 -11.02 -12.43
N ASP A 134 -3.93 -11.50 -13.42
CA ASP A 134 -4.19 -12.20 -14.67
C ASP A 134 -2.92 -13.03 -14.95
N THR A 135 -3.03 -14.36 -15.11
CA THR A 135 -2.08 -15.07 -15.97
C THR A 135 -2.71 -15.09 -17.33
N ASP A 136 -2.39 -14.08 -18.14
CA ASP A 136 -2.61 -14.08 -19.57
C ASP A 136 -1.95 -15.35 -20.14
N THR A 137 -2.75 -16.40 -20.33
CA THR A 137 -2.45 -17.41 -21.34
C THR A 137 -3.25 -16.96 -22.55
N ASP A 138 -2.68 -15.99 -23.26
CA ASP A 138 -2.95 -15.80 -24.68
C ASP A 138 -2.54 -17.11 -25.38
N SER A 139 -3.47 -18.04 -25.48
CA SER A 139 -3.46 -19.07 -26.53
C SER A 139 -4.55 -18.72 -27.52
N ASP A 140 -4.32 -17.61 -28.22
CA ASP A 140 -4.74 -17.47 -29.61
C ASP A 140 -4.00 -18.53 -30.41
N ASP A 141 -4.61 -19.69 -30.63
CA ASP A 141 -4.23 -20.56 -31.74
C ASP A 141 -5.51 -21.04 -32.45
N HIS A 142 -5.90 -20.16 -33.37
CA HIS A 142 -6.20 -20.50 -34.76
C HIS A 142 -7.16 -21.67 -35.00
N ALA A 143 -8.41 -21.29 -35.32
CA ALA A 143 -9.30 -22.09 -36.13
C ALA A 143 -8.54 -22.61 -37.38
N SER A 144 -8.42 -23.93 -37.50
CA SER A 144 -8.26 -24.58 -38.80
C SER A 144 -9.48 -25.46 -39.06
N ASP A 145 -10.30 -24.93 -39.95
CA ASP A 145 -11.13 -25.60 -40.92
C ASP A 145 -10.51 -26.94 -41.37
N TYR A 146 -11.26 -28.05 -41.30
CA TYR A 146 -11.42 -29.06 -42.36
C TYR A 146 -12.37 -30.20 -41.91
N ASN A 147 -13.30 -30.49 -42.83
CA ASN A 147 -14.40 -31.45 -42.86
C ASN A 147 -14.03 -32.90 -42.46
N ASP A 148 -15.01 -33.69 -41.95
CA ASP A 148 -15.59 -34.82 -42.71
C ASP A 148 -16.76 -35.53 -41.98
N ASP A 149 -17.66 -36.06 -42.80
CA ASP A 149 -18.65 -37.12 -42.60
C ASP A 149 -19.94 -36.88 -41.78
N ASP A 150 -20.94 -36.43 -42.54
CA ASP A 150 -22.27 -37.02 -42.57
C ASP A 150 -22.26 -38.55 -42.39
N ARG A 151 -22.86 -39.04 -41.31
CA ARG A 151 -23.51 -40.36 -41.35
C ARG A 151 -24.81 -40.39 -40.56
N TYR A 152 -25.87 -40.10 -41.31
CA TYR A 152 -27.22 -40.60 -41.07
C TYR A 152 -27.24 -42.14 -41.18
N TYR A 153 -27.59 -42.81 -40.07
CA TYR A 153 -28.55 -43.93 -39.89
C TYR A 153 -28.16 -44.79 -38.69
#